data_AF-A0A6N6PGD7-F1
#
_entry.id   AF-A0A6N6PGD7-F1
#
_cell.length_a   1.000
_cell.length_b   1.000
_cell.length_c   1.000
_cell.angle_alpha   90.00
_cell.angle_beta   90.00
_cell.angle_gamma   90.00
#
_symmetry.space_group_name_H-M   'P 1'
#
loop_
_entity.id
_entity.type
_entity.pdbx_description
1 polymer ?
#
loop_
_entity_poly.entity_id
_entity_poly.type
_entity_poly.pdbx_seq_one_letter_code
_entity_poly.pdbx_strand_id
1 'polypeptide(L)'
;MLTLLLLGLAIAVTYFAGTWAISVRIKNYGLLDVAWSYGVAILAPIYALFSPGDPLRKWLLTGLGVAWSLRLGSYILLRVLRHHPQEDVRYETLRARWPGAGMFLVFFELQAVLVVIFSLPFLLVAFNPAPTLSALEIAGLILAAIALLGETLADLQMQAFKRDPARRGQVCQHGLWRYSRHPNYFFEALIWWGFFLVALGSPHGWITV
;
A
#
# COMPACT_ATOMS: atom_id res chain seq x y z
N MET A 1 16.99 7.67 -13.47
CA MET A 1 15.55 7.40 -13.27
C MET A 1 15.10 6.11 -13.94
N LEU A 2 15.18 5.99 -15.28
CA LEU A 2 14.75 4.77 -16.01
C LEU A 2 15.36 3.47 -15.45
N THR A 3 16.66 3.46 -15.13
CA THR A 3 17.32 2.30 -14.54
C THR A 3 16.68 1.86 -13.22
N LEU A 4 16.31 2.80 -12.34
CA LEU A 4 15.64 2.46 -11.08
C LEU A 4 14.20 2.00 -11.29
N LEU A 5 13.50 2.54 -12.30
CA LEU A 5 12.17 2.07 -12.67
C LEU A 5 12.21 0.61 -13.15
N LEU A 6 13.16 0.28 -14.04
CA LEU A 6 13.35 -1.09 -14.53
C LEU A 6 13.80 -2.05 -13.42
N LEU A 7 14.68 -1.59 -12.53
CA LEU A 7 15.06 -2.36 -11.34
C LEU A 7 13.85 -2.61 -10.44
N GLY A 8 13.03 -1.58 -10.20
CA GLY A 8 11.79 -1.70 -9.43
C GLY A 8 10.83 -2.72 -10.03
N LEU A 9 10.67 -2.70 -11.36
CA LEU A 9 9.87 -3.70 -12.08
C LEU A 9 10.43 -5.11 -11.93
N ALA A 10 11.75 -5.30 -12.10
CA ALA A 10 12.37 -6.61 -11.94
C ALA A 10 12.18 -7.16 -10.51
N ILE A 11 12.30 -6.30 -9.50
CA ILE A 11 12.06 -6.65 -8.10
C ILE A 11 10.60 -7.00 -7.88
N ALA A 12 9.66 -6.20 -8.39
CA ALA A 12 8.24 -6.45 -8.26
C ALA A 12 7.85 -7.78 -8.91
N VAL A 13 8.25 -8.04 -10.15
CA VAL A 13 8.01 -9.31 -10.86
C VAL A 13 8.54 -10.49 -10.06
N THR A 14 9.79 -10.41 -9.59
CA THR A 14 10.39 -11.49 -8.79
C THR A 14 9.63 -11.72 -7.49
N TYR A 15 9.22 -10.64 -6.83
CA TYR A 15 8.48 -10.68 -5.57
C TYR A 15 7.07 -11.28 -5.72
N PHE A 16 6.32 -10.87 -6.75
CA PHE A 16 4.98 -11.40 -7.02
C PHE A 16 5.03 -12.85 -7.53
N ALA A 17 5.97 -13.21 -8.40
CA ALA A 17 6.20 -14.60 -8.81
C ALA A 17 6.53 -15.50 -7.61
N GLY A 18 7.41 -15.04 -6.71
CA GLY A 18 7.75 -15.74 -5.47
C GLY A 18 6.54 -15.90 -4.54
N THR A 19 5.76 -14.84 -4.35
CA THR A 19 4.53 -14.89 -3.55
C THR A 19 3.50 -15.84 -4.17
N TRP A 20 3.32 -15.82 -5.48
CA TRP A 20 2.45 -16.76 -6.20
C TRP A 20 2.87 -18.20 -5.97
N ALA A 21 4.18 -18.51 -6.09
CA ALA A 21 4.69 -19.85 -5.86
C ALA A 21 4.42 -20.33 -4.43
N ILE A 22 4.52 -19.45 -3.44
CA ILE A 22 4.14 -19.73 -2.05
C ILE A 22 2.62 -19.99 -1.96
N SER A 23 1.79 -19.10 -2.53
CA SER A 23 0.32 -19.22 -2.55
C SER A 23 -0.16 -20.54 -3.15
N VAL A 24 0.48 -21.02 -4.23
CA VAL A 24 0.18 -22.33 -4.83
C VAL A 24 0.46 -23.46 -3.85
N ARG A 25 1.59 -23.42 -3.15
CA ARG A 25 1.99 -24.47 -2.20
C ARG A 25 1.08 -24.53 -0.97
N ILE A 26 0.72 -23.37 -0.42
CA ILE A 26 -0.14 -23.30 0.77
C ILE A 26 -1.64 -23.33 0.42
N LYS A 27 -1.98 -23.30 -0.87
CA LYS A 27 -3.36 -23.22 -1.39
C LYS A 27 -4.14 -22.02 -0.81
N ASN A 28 -3.46 -20.87 -0.74
CA ASN A 28 -4.04 -19.62 -0.25
C ASN A 28 -3.48 -18.43 -1.05
N TYR A 29 -4.29 -17.94 -1.98
CA TYR A 29 -4.02 -16.79 -2.84
C TYR A 29 -4.31 -15.44 -2.16
N GLY A 30 -4.78 -15.45 -0.91
CA GLY A 30 -4.92 -14.26 -0.06
C GLY A 30 -3.60 -13.54 0.21
N LEU A 31 -2.46 -14.20 0.02
CA LEU A 31 -1.14 -13.54 0.09
C LEU A 31 -0.94 -12.49 -1.00
N LEU A 32 -1.75 -12.48 -2.08
CA LEU A 32 -1.70 -11.43 -3.09
C LEU A 32 -1.91 -10.04 -2.48
N ASP A 33 -2.94 -9.88 -1.63
CA ASP A 33 -3.25 -8.61 -0.96
C ASP A 33 -2.12 -8.18 0.00
N VAL A 34 -1.48 -9.16 0.64
CA VAL A 34 -0.32 -8.93 1.52
C VAL A 34 0.86 -8.41 0.70
N ALA A 35 1.18 -9.08 -0.40
CA ALA A 35 2.28 -8.69 -1.26
C ALA A 35 2.06 -7.32 -1.88
N TRP A 36 0.85 -7.08 -2.39
CA TRP A 36 0.45 -5.77 -2.88
C TRP A 36 0.71 -4.66 -1.87
N SER A 37 0.27 -4.87 -0.63
CA SER A 37 0.42 -3.88 0.43
C SER A 37 1.88 -3.60 0.78
N TYR A 38 2.75 -4.62 0.80
CA TYR A 38 4.19 -4.45 1.08
C TYR A 38 5.02 -3.92 -0.09
N GLY A 39 4.47 -3.89 -1.31
CA GLY A 39 5.25 -3.49 -2.49
C GLY A 39 5.82 -2.07 -2.39
N VAL A 40 5.09 -1.12 -1.79
CA VAL A 40 5.61 0.25 -1.55
C VAL A 40 6.73 0.26 -0.52
N ALA A 41 6.62 -0.50 0.58
CA ALA A 41 7.69 -0.63 1.57
C ALA A 41 8.97 -1.29 1.01
N ILE A 42 8.87 -2.00 -0.11
CA ILE A 42 10.04 -2.54 -0.83
C ILE A 42 10.60 -1.49 -1.80
N LEU A 43 9.76 -0.91 -2.67
CA LEU A 43 10.24 -0.06 -3.77
C LEU A 43 10.68 1.33 -3.32
N ALA A 44 9.94 1.99 -2.42
CA ALA A 44 10.24 3.37 -2.03
C ALA A 44 11.63 3.52 -1.37
N PRO A 45 12.06 2.66 -0.43
CA PRO A 45 13.41 2.72 0.12
C PRO A 45 14.51 2.51 -0.93
N ILE A 46 14.29 1.61 -1.91
CA ILE A 46 15.26 1.37 -2.99
C ILE A 46 15.42 2.62 -3.84
N TYR A 47 14.31 3.28 -4.21
CA TYR A 47 14.39 4.55 -4.92
C TYR A 47 15.10 5.62 -4.11
N ALA A 48 14.80 5.74 -2.80
CA ALA A 48 15.46 6.71 -1.93
C ALA A 48 16.97 6.46 -1.78
N LEU A 49 17.39 5.20 -1.65
CA LEU A 49 18.79 4.81 -1.49
C LEU A 49 19.64 5.06 -2.72
N PHE A 50 19.12 4.74 -3.92
CA PHE A 50 19.92 4.75 -5.16
C PHE A 50 19.69 5.97 -6.05
N SER A 51 18.92 6.96 -5.59
CA SER A 51 18.68 8.22 -6.30
C SER A 51 19.56 9.37 -5.77
N PRO A 52 19.91 10.34 -6.62
CA PRO A 52 20.75 11.47 -6.24
C PRO A 52 19.98 12.64 -5.60
N GLY A 53 18.65 12.58 -5.47
CA GLY A 53 17.85 13.69 -4.96
C GLY A 53 18.08 13.98 -3.49
N ASP A 54 17.49 15.09 -3.04
CA ASP A 54 17.64 15.62 -1.70
C ASP A 54 17.26 14.58 -0.62
N PRO A 55 18.15 14.29 0.35
CA PRO A 55 17.91 13.29 1.39
C PRO A 55 16.68 13.56 2.25
N LEU A 56 16.45 14.81 2.65
CA LEU A 56 15.32 15.14 3.52
C LEU A 56 14.00 14.85 2.81
N ARG A 57 13.85 15.35 1.58
CA ARG A 57 12.66 15.18 0.76
C ARG A 57 12.31 13.71 0.52
N LYS A 58 13.29 12.93 0.03
CA LYS A 58 13.04 11.53 -0.34
C LYS A 58 12.76 10.65 0.87
N TRP A 59 13.45 10.87 2.00
CA TRP A 59 13.25 10.06 3.19
C TRP A 59 11.98 10.40 3.97
N LEU A 60 11.52 11.66 3.96
CA LEU A 60 10.24 12.03 4.57
C LEU A 60 9.07 11.31 3.90
N LEU A 61 8.98 11.38 2.55
CA LEU A 61 7.92 10.70 1.82
C LEU A 61 8.05 9.17 1.95
N THR A 62 9.26 8.64 1.80
CA THR A 62 9.52 7.19 1.96
C THR A 62 9.12 6.70 3.34
N GLY A 63 9.40 7.45 4.40
CA GLY A 63 9.00 7.10 5.77
C GLY A 63 7.49 6.97 5.92
N LEU A 64 6.72 7.92 5.38
CA LEU A 64 5.25 7.84 5.40
C LEU A 64 4.71 6.67 4.56
N GLY A 65 5.28 6.45 3.36
CA GLY A 65 4.89 5.34 2.50
C GLY A 65 5.18 3.97 3.11
N VAL A 66 6.36 3.80 3.72
CA VAL A 66 6.74 2.58 4.44
C VAL A 66 5.84 2.38 5.65
N ALA A 67 5.57 3.43 6.44
CA ALA A 67 4.70 3.31 7.61
C ALA A 67 3.27 2.88 7.22
N TRP A 68 2.70 3.48 6.16
CA TRP A 68 1.42 3.06 5.59
C TRP A 68 1.44 1.60 5.11
N SER A 69 2.43 1.27 4.28
CA SER A 69 2.58 -0.04 3.63
C SER A 69 2.77 -1.17 4.65
N LEU A 70 3.63 -0.96 5.67
CA LEU A 70 3.85 -1.93 6.74
C LEU A 70 2.61 -2.11 7.60
N ARG A 71 1.89 -1.04 7.92
CA ARG A 71 0.64 -1.09 8.71
C ARG A 71 -0.41 -1.95 8.00
N LEU A 72 -0.69 -1.64 6.73
CA LEU A 72 -1.69 -2.35 5.93
C LEU A 72 -1.27 -3.81 5.67
N GLY A 73 -0.05 -4.01 5.19
CA GLY A 73 0.47 -5.34 4.86
C GLY A 73 0.50 -6.26 6.07
N SER A 74 0.93 -5.77 7.23
CA SER A 74 0.98 -6.58 8.46
C SER A 74 -0.41 -6.91 8.99
N TYR A 75 -1.36 -5.97 8.88
CA TYR A 75 -2.75 -6.24 9.24
C TYR A 75 -3.36 -7.36 8.39
N ILE A 76 -3.16 -7.31 7.07
CA ILE A 76 -3.66 -8.35 6.15
C ILE A 76 -2.93 -9.67 6.36
N LEU A 77 -1.60 -9.65 6.54
CA LEU A 77 -0.81 -10.86 6.79
C LEU A 77 -1.29 -11.57 8.05
N LEU A 78 -1.45 -10.83 9.15
CA LEU A 78 -1.95 -11.40 10.40
C LEU A 78 -3.38 -11.97 10.24
N ARG A 79 -4.23 -11.33 9.42
CA ARG A 79 -5.56 -11.86 9.08
C ARG A 79 -5.44 -13.19 8.34
N VAL A 80 -4.65 -13.24 7.27
CA VAL A 80 -4.45 -14.45 6.45
C VAL A 80 -3.91 -15.59 7.32
N LEU A 81 -2.89 -15.33 8.14
CA LEU A 81 -2.29 -16.33 9.01
C LEU A 81 -3.27 -16.87 10.06
N ARG A 82 -4.13 -16.02 10.63
CA ARG A 82 -5.12 -16.43 11.65
C ARG A 82 -6.24 -17.29 11.09
N HIS A 83 -6.66 -17.04 9.85
CA HIS A 83 -7.75 -17.78 9.22
C HIS A 83 -7.28 -19.00 8.45
N HIS A 84 -6.00 -19.07 8.07
CA HIS A 84 -5.43 -20.24 7.39
C HIS A 84 -5.72 -21.53 8.19
N PRO A 85 -6.22 -22.61 7.54
CA PRO A 85 -6.27 -22.85 6.09
C PRO A 85 -7.50 -22.30 5.36
N GLN A 86 -8.42 -21.62 6.03
CA GLN A 86 -9.56 -20.98 5.37
C GLN A 86 -9.07 -19.81 4.52
N GLU A 87 -9.34 -19.87 3.22
CA GLU A 87 -8.99 -18.81 2.28
C GLU A 87 -10.13 -17.77 2.26
N ASP A 88 -9.81 -16.55 1.84
CA ASP A 88 -10.85 -15.54 1.63
C ASP A 88 -11.79 -16.01 0.49
N VAL A 89 -13.11 -15.92 0.72
CA VAL A 89 -14.15 -16.38 -0.21
C VAL A 89 -13.96 -15.83 -1.63
N ARG A 90 -13.42 -14.61 -1.77
CA ARG A 90 -13.11 -14.02 -3.08
C ARG A 90 -12.11 -14.89 -3.86
N TYR A 91 -11.04 -15.33 -3.22
CA TYR A 91 -10.01 -16.16 -3.85
C TYR A 91 -10.48 -17.60 -4.02
N GLU A 92 -11.26 -18.14 -3.09
CA GLU A 92 -11.87 -19.47 -3.24
C GLU A 92 -12.77 -19.53 -4.48
N THR A 93 -13.61 -18.51 -4.66
CA THR A 93 -14.49 -18.37 -5.82
C THR A 93 -13.70 -18.26 -7.12
N LEU A 94 -12.63 -17.46 -7.15
CA LEU A 94 -11.76 -17.35 -8.31
C LEU A 94 -11.04 -18.67 -8.62
N ARG A 95 -10.56 -19.38 -7.61
CA ARG A 95 -9.88 -20.67 -7.75
C ARG A 95 -10.82 -21.77 -8.25
N ALA A 96 -12.09 -21.74 -7.86
CA ALA A 96 -13.09 -22.65 -8.42
C ALA A 96 -13.36 -22.38 -9.90
N ARG A 97 -13.27 -21.11 -10.34
CA ARG A 97 -13.51 -20.70 -11.73
C ARG A 97 -12.28 -20.84 -12.64
N TRP A 98 -11.08 -20.66 -12.11
CA TRP A 98 -9.83 -20.68 -12.87
C TRP A 98 -9.11 -22.02 -12.74
N PRO A 99 -9.06 -22.84 -13.79
CA PRO A 99 -8.37 -24.12 -13.73
C PRO A 99 -6.86 -23.90 -13.64
N GLY A 100 -6.24 -24.42 -12.58
CA GLY A 100 -4.79 -24.40 -12.39
C GLY A 100 -4.23 -23.08 -11.88
N ALA A 101 -2.91 -23.06 -11.65
CA ALA A 101 -2.22 -21.93 -11.04
C ALA A 101 -1.81 -20.82 -12.02
N GLY A 102 -1.80 -21.09 -13.33
CA GLY A 102 -1.29 -20.17 -14.35
C GLY A 102 -2.08 -18.86 -14.47
N MET A 103 -3.42 -18.91 -14.33
CA MET A 103 -4.25 -17.70 -14.32
C MET A 103 -3.94 -16.81 -13.11
N PHE A 104 -3.65 -17.41 -11.96
CA PHE A 104 -3.19 -16.66 -10.80
C PHE A 104 -1.80 -16.05 -11.01
N LEU A 105 -0.91 -16.70 -11.76
CA LEU A 105 0.38 -16.09 -12.07
C LEU A 105 0.19 -14.78 -12.84
N VAL A 106 -0.63 -14.79 -13.90
CA VAL A 106 -0.96 -13.58 -14.66
C VAL A 106 -1.58 -12.52 -13.75
N PHE A 107 -2.47 -12.92 -12.82
CA PHE A 107 -3.10 -11.99 -11.89
C PHE A 107 -2.10 -11.36 -10.91
N PHE A 108 -1.12 -12.13 -10.42
CA PHE A 108 -0.04 -11.65 -9.55
C PHE A 108 0.91 -10.71 -10.31
N GLU A 109 1.29 -11.06 -11.54
CA GLU A 109 2.18 -10.22 -12.36
C GLU A 109 1.52 -8.91 -12.80
N LEU A 110 0.19 -8.89 -12.97
CA LEU A 110 -0.54 -7.63 -13.16
C LEU A 110 -0.37 -6.72 -11.93
N GLN A 111 -0.37 -7.26 -10.72
CA GLN A 111 -0.07 -6.48 -9.51
C GLN A 111 1.39 -6.03 -9.48
N ALA A 112 2.35 -6.80 -10.01
CA ALA A 112 3.73 -6.34 -10.13
C ALA A 112 3.86 -5.05 -10.96
N VAL A 113 3.14 -4.97 -12.08
CA VAL A 113 3.12 -3.75 -12.91
C VAL A 113 2.43 -2.61 -12.18
N LEU A 114 1.28 -2.86 -11.56
CA LEU A 114 0.54 -1.84 -10.83
C LEU A 114 1.39 -1.26 -9.68
N VAL A 115 2.22 -2.04 -8.99
CA VAL A 115 2.92 -1.53 -7.79
C VAL A 115 4.00 -0.55 -8.21
N VAL A 116 4.61 -0.80 -9.36
CA VAL A 116 5.57 0.12 -9.97
C VAL A 116 4.86 1.43 -10.32
N ILE A 117 3.66 1.38 -10.92
CA ILE A 117 2.86 2.58 -11.23
C ILE A 117 2.51 3.35 -9.95
N PHE A 118 2.01 2.68 -8.92
CA PHE A 118 1.68 3.31 -7.63
C PHE A 118 2.91 3.81 -6.87
N SER A 119 4.10 3.29 -7.16
CA SER A 119 5.36 3.74 -6.56
C SER A 119 5.95 4.99 -7.23
N LEU A 120 5.38 5.48 -8.33
CA LEU A 120 5.88 6.64 -9.07
C LEU A 120 6.04 7.93 -8.25
N PRO A 121 5.14 8.31 -7.31
CA PRO A 121 5.37 9.46 -6.44
C PRO A 121 6.73 9.40 -5.74
N PHE A 122 7.08 8.23 -5.20
CA PHE A 122 8.33 8.01 -4.48
C PHE A 122 9.53 8.08 -5.41
N LEU A 123 9.42 7.54 -6.63
CA LEU A 123 10.49 7.60 -7.63
C LEU A 123 10.77 9.04 -8.07
N LEU A 124 9.73 9.82 -8.41
CA LEU A 124 9.92 11.19 -8.91
C LEU A 124 10.49 12.10 -7.82
N VAL A 125 9.97 11.97 -6.59
CA VAL A 125 10.46 12.73 -5.43
C VAL A 125 11.90 12.38 -5.08
N ALA A 126 12.27 11.10 -5.22
CA ALA A 126 13.63 10.61 -5.02
C ALA A 126 14.66 11.24 -5.99
N PHE A 127 14.25 11.68 -7.19
CA PHE A 127 15.14 12.34 -8.15
C PHE A 127 15.18 13.87 -8.03
N ASN A 128 14.41 14.46 -7.12
CA ASN A 128 14.33 15.91 -7.01
C ASN A 128 15.52 16.46 -6.19
N PRO A 129 16.42 17.26 -6.78
CA PRO A 129 17.62 17.76 -6.10
C PRO A 129 17.40 19.07 -5.36
N ALA A 130 16.20 19.67 -5.40
CA ALA A 130 16.00 20.98 -4.79
C ALA A 130 16.25 20.91 -3.26
N PRO A 131 17.00 21.87 -2.69
CA PRO A 131 17.51 21.77 -1.31
C PRO A 131 16.44 22.09 -0.24
N THR A 132 15.29 22.63 -0.64
CA THR A 132 14.21 23.03 0.26
C THR A 132 12.89 22.44 -0.18
N LEU A 133 12.04 22.14 0.81
CA LEU A 133 10.67 21.72 0.57
C LEU A 133 9.82 22.94 0.21
N SER A 134 9.03 22.83 -0.83
CA SER A 134 8.00 23.81 -1.15
C SER A 134 6.86 23.75 -0.13
N ALA A 135 6.09 24.84 -0.01
CA ALA A 135 4.89 24.87 0.84
C ALA A 135 3.88 23.77 0.47
N LEU A 136 3.80 23.40 -0.81
CA LEU A 136 2.94 22.33 -1.32
C LEU A 136 3.39 20.95 -0.81
N GLU A 137 4.70 20.68 -0.85
CA GLU A 137 5.26 19.43 -0.32
C GLU A 137 5.06 19.32 1.20
N ILE A 138 5.25 20.41 1.93
CA ILE A 138 4.99 20.44 3.37
C ILE A 138 3.51 20.14 3.66
N ALA A 139 2.58 20.76 2.92
CA ALA A 139 1.16 20.48 3.05
C ALA A 139 0.83 19.01 2.72
N GLY A 140 1.43 18.44 1.67
CA GLY A 140 1.27 17.04 1.29
C GLY A 140 1.78 16.06 2.35
N LEU A 141 2.96 16.32 2.93
CA LEU A 141 3.52 15.53 4.02
C LEU A 141 2.63 15.58 5.28
N ILE A 142 2.16 16.77 5.65
CA ILE A 142 1.24 16.94 6.78
C ILE A 142 -0.08 16.21 6.53
N LEU A 143 -0.65 16.35 5.32
CA LEU A 143 -1.89 15.67 4.94
C LEU A 143 -1.75 14.15 5.05
N ALA A 144 -0.69 13.58 4.46
CA ALA A 144 -0.41 12.15 4.52
C ALA A 144 -0.19 11.66 5.96
N ALA A 145 0.52 12.43 6.80
CA ALA A 145 0.74 12.08 8.20
C ALA A 145 -0.57 12.09 9.02
N ILE A 146 -1.39 13.14 8.91
CA ILE A 146 -2.70 13.22 9.56
C ILE A 146 -3.60 12.09 9.07
N ALA A 147 -3.58 11.82 7.78
CA ALA A 147 -4.41 10.78 7.19
C ALA A 147 -3.99 9.39 7.66
N LEU A 148 -2.69 9.09 7.73
CA LEU A 148 -2.19 7.82 8.28
C LEU A 148 -2.63 7.61 9.74
N LEU A 149 -2.59 8.66 10.56
CA LEU A 149 -3.10 8.62 11.94
C LEU A 149 -4.62 8.42 11.99
N GLY A 150 -5.37 9.13 11.14
CA GLY A 150 -6.82 9.03 11.04
C GLY A 150 -7.29 7.65 10.59
N GLU A 151 -6.62 7.07 9.59
CA GLU A 151 -6.87 5.71 9.12
C GLU A 151 -6.60 4.69 10.23
N THR A 152 -5.45 4.81 10.90
CA THR A 152 -5.08 3.95 12.03
C THR A 152 -6.13 4.03 13.15
N LEU A 153 -6.59 5.23 13.49
CA LEU A 153 -7.64 5.43 14.49
C LEU A 153 -8.96 4.78 14.06
N ALA A 154 -9.38 4.97 12.80
CA ALA A 154 -10.59 4.37 12.27
C ALA A 154 -10.54 2.84 12.33
N ASP A 155 -9.42 2.23 11.93
CA ASP A 155 -9.24 0.79 11.97
C ASP A 155 -9.22 0.26 13.41
N LEU A 156 -8.55 0.95 14.35
CA LEU A 156 -8.54 0.56 15.77
C LEU A 156 -9.95 0.62 16.38
N GLN A 157 -10.73 1.66 16.06
CA GLN A 157 -12.13 1.77 16.51
C GLN A 157 -12.97 0.59 15.99
N MET A 158 -12.83 0.24 14.71
CA MET A 158 -13.55 -0.89 14.12
C MET A 158 -13.10 -2.23 14.71
N GLN A 159 -11.80 -2.41 14.95
CA GLN A 159 -11.28 -3.62 15.59
C GLN A 159 -11.79 -3.76 17.02
N ALA A 160 -11.81 -2.68 17.81
CA ALA A 160 -12.37 -2.69 19.16
C ALA A 160 -13.87 -3.00 19.13
N PHE A 161 -14.62 -2.44 18.19
CA PHE A 161 -16.04 -2.74 18.00
C PHE A 161 -16.28 -4.23 17.68
N LYS A 162 -15.53 -4.81 16.75
CA LYS A 162 -15.65 -6.22 16.35
C LYS A 162 -15.26 -7.22 17.44
N ARG A 163 -14.43 -6.81 18.41
CA ARG A 163 -14.00 -7.66 19.53
C ARG A 163 -15.05 -7.80 20.62
N ASP A 164 -16.04 -6.91 20.68
CA ASP A 164 -17.12 -6.97 21.66
C ASP A 164 -18.25 -7.90 21.18
N PRO A 165 -18.47 -9.06 21.82
CA PRO A 165 -19.52 -10.00 21.43
C PRO A 165 -20.93 -9.40 21.50
N ALA A 166 -21.15 -8.43 22.40
CA ALA A 166 -22.46 -7.78 22.55
C ALA A 166 -22.82 -6.91 21.34
N ARG A 167 -21.84 -6.54 20.51
CA ARG A 167 -22.01 -5.70 19.32
C ARG A 167 -22.15 -6.50 18.02
N ARG A 168 -22.17 -7.84 18.10
CA ARG A 168 -22.29 -8.70 16.92
C ARG A 168 -23.58 -8.42 16.16
N GLY A 169 -23.46 -8.18 14.85
CA GLY A 169 -24.60 -7.85 13.99
C GLY A 169 -25.03 -6.37 14.01
N GLN A 170 -24.39 -5.54 14.82
CA GLN A 170 -24.66 -4.10 14.87
C GLN A 170 -23.73 -3.31 13.95
N VAL A 171 -24.13 -2.09 13.60
CA VAL A 171 -23.30 -1.15 12.83
C VAL A 171 -22.46 -0.30 13.79
N CYS A 172 -21.16 -0.18 13.50
CA CYS A 172 -20.28 0.67 14.30
C CYS A 172 -20.66 2.14 14.12
N GLN A 173 -21.01 2.81 15.23
CA GLN A 173 -21.31 4.25 15.28
C GLN A 173 -20.38 4.99 16.26
N HIS A 174 -19.19 4.43 16.54
CA HIS A 174 -18.25 5.00 17.50
C HIS A 174 -17.15 5.81 16.82
N GLY A 175 -16.75 6.93 17.44
CA GLY A 175 -15.64 7.76 16.96
C GLY A 175 -15.85 8.27 15.54
N LEU A 176 -14.94 7.95 14.62
CA LEU A 176 -14.99 8.39 13.22
C LEU A 176 -16.13 7.70 12.44
N TRP A 177 -16.54 6.50 12.85
CA TRP A 177 -17.60 5.72 12.19
C TRP A 177 -19.00 6.31 12.37
N ARG A 178 -19.18 7.29 13.28
CA ARG A 178 -20.44 8.04 13.39
C ARG A 178 -20.65 9.04 12.24
N TYR A 179 -19.57 9.45 11.58
CA TYR A 179 -19.59 10.48 10.54
C TYR A 179 -19.59 9.89 9.13
N SER A 180 -19.02 8.70 8.95
CA SER A 180 -18.92 8.02 7.66
C SER A 180 -19.02 6.52 7.84
N ARG A 181 -19.57 5.83 6.83
CA ARG A 181 -19.55 4.36 6.76
C ARG A 181 -18.18 3.79 6.47
N HIS A 182 -17.26 4.59 5.93
CA HIS A 182 -15.89 4.18 5.57
C HIS A 182 -14.88 5.30 5.88
N PRO A 183 -14.72 5.70 7.15
CA PRO A 183 -13.76 6.75 7.51
C PRO A 183 -12.33 6.33 7.20
N ASN A 184 -12.00 5.03 7.31
CA ASN A 184 -10.70 4.50 6.91
C ASN A 184 -10.43 4.71 5.41
N TYR A 185 -11.41 4.48 4.53
CA TYR A 185 -11.21 4.69 3.08
C TYR A 185 -11.04 6.17 2.72
N PHE A 186 -11.71 7.06 3.47
CA PHE A 186 -11.49 8.50 3.32
C PHE A 186 -10.04 8.87 3.63
N PHE A 187 -9.49 8.37 4.75
CA PHE A 187 -8.11 8.63 5.11
C PHE A 187 -7.12 7.94 4.16
N GLU A 188 -7.39 6.72 3.73
CA GLU A 188 -6.61 6.04 2.67
C GLU A 188 -6.49 6.93 1.43
N ALA A 189 -7.62 7.48 0.94
CA ALA A 189 -7.59 8.42 -0.19
C ALA A 189 -6.75 9.67 0.11
N LEU A 190 -6.87 10.25 1.31
CA LEU A 190 -6.07 11.41 1.71
C LEU A 190 -4.57 11.12 1.80
N ILE A 191 -4.16 9.91 2.16
CA ILE A 191 -2.75 9.49 2.15
C ILE A 191 -2.20 9.61 0.72
N TRP A 192 -2.92 9.04 -0.26
CA TRP A 192 -2.53 9.10 -1.67
C TRP A 192 -2.56 10.53 -2.23
N TRP A 193 -3.55 11.35 -1.84
CA TRP A 193 -3.53 12.78 -2.18
C TRP A 193 -2.33 13.49 -1.55
N GLY A 194 -1.95 13.16 -0.32
CA GLY A 194 -0.75 13.69 0.32
C GLY A 194 0.52 13.33 -0.45
N PHE A 195 0.66 12.07 -0.87
CA PHE A 195 1.78 11.63 -1.70
C PHE A 195 1.83 12.34 -3.06
N PHE A 196 0.67 12.53 -3.70
CA PHE A 196 0.56 13.28 -4.94
C PHE A 196 0.97 14.75 -4.77
N LEU A 197 0.51 15.43 -3.71
CA LEU A 197 0.90 16.82 -3.43
C LEU A 197 2.42 16.97 -3.24
N VAL A 198 3.08 15.99 -2.61
CA VAL A 198 4.55 15.97 -2.52
C VAL A 198 5.17 15.73 -3.90
N ALA A 199 4.63 14.80 -4.69
CA ALA A 199 5.12 14.51 -6.03
C ALA A 199 5.05 15.73 -6.96
N LEU A 200 4.01 16.57 -6.86
CA LEU A 200 3.85 17.82 -7.62
C LEU A 200 5.02 18.81 -7.43
N GLY A 201 5.75 18.73 -6.32
CA GLY A 201 6.99 19.50 -6.12
C GLY A 201 8.15 19.06 -7.01
N SER A 202 8.00 17.96 -7.75
CA SER A 202 9.04 17.32 -8.57
C SER A 202 8.71 17.35 -10.07
N PRO A 203 9.75 17.32 -10.94
CA PRO A 203 9.53 17.20 -12.38
C PRO A 203 8.62 16.01 -12.73
N HIS A 204 7.61 16.26 -13.55
CA HIS A 204 6.59 15.28 -13.96
C HIS A 204 5.71 14.74 -12.83
N GLY A 205 5.71 15.33 -11.63
CA GLY A 205 4.89 14.88 -10.50
C GLY A 205 3.38 14.75 -10.79
N TRP A 206 2.87 15.48 -11.78
CA TRP A 206 1.47 15.44 -12.18
C TRP A 206 1.01 14.10 -12.78
N ILE A 207 1.91 13.20 -13.18
CA ILE A 207 1.57 11.88 -13.74
C ILE A 207 1.23 10.83 -12.68
N THR A 208 1.33 11.16 -11.39
CA THR A 208 1.24 10.18 -10.30
C THR A 208 -0.15 10.12 -9.65
N VAL A 209 -1.19 10.55 -10.36
CA VAL A 209 -2.60 10.46 -9.96
C VAL A 209 -3.40 9.74 -11.04
#